data_AF-A0A090QPR3-F1
#
_entry.id   AF-A0A090QPR3-F1
#
_cell.length_a   1.000
_cell.length_b   1.000
_cell.length_c   1.000
_cell.angle_alpha   90.00
_cell.angle_beta   90.00
_cell.angle_gamma   90.00
#
_symmetry.space_group_name_H-M   'P 1'
#
loop_
_entity.id
_entity.type
_entity.pdbx_description
1 polymer ?
#
loop_
_entity_poly.entity_id
_entity_poly.type
_entity_poly.pdbx_seq_one_letter_code
_entity_poly.pdbx_strand_id
1 'polypeptide(L)'
;MVGLYAAFIMGFITAVLGGRPGMISGATGAMAVVMVSLVAEHGIQYLFAAVMLAGVLQILAGVFKLGKFIRMVPHPVMIGFVNGLAIVIFLAQLGQFKVPDASGALQWMQGTPLFIMLGLVALTMFIIHFLPKLTKAVPSSLVAIITVTALVHGLGLDTRTVIDFVRTMSGDANATLAGSLPSFALPEVGFNLETLRIILPYSLILAAVG
;
A
#
# COMPACT_ATOMS: atom_id res chain seq x y z
N MET A 1 4.03 -3.47 -8.42
CA MET A 1 4.61 -4.82 -8.18
C MET A 1 5.11 -5.02 -6.76
N VAL A 2 5.84 -4.06 -6.17
CA VAL A 2 6.41 -4.18 -4.81
C VAL A 2 5.42 -4.68 -3.75
N GLY A 3 4.20 -4.14 -3.71
CA GLY A 3 3.19 -4.58 -2.73
C GLY A 3 2.73 -6.04 -2.90
N LEU A 4 2.60 -6.53 -4.14
CA LEU A 4 2.21 -7.93 -4.43
C LEU A 4 3.32 -8.90 -4.01
N TYR A 5 4.57 -8.57 -4.34
CA TYR A 5 5.73 -9.36 -3.91
C TYR A 5 5.90 -9.33 -2.39
N ALA A 6 5.71 -8.18 -1.75
CA ALA A 6 5.75 -8.07 -0.31
C ALA A 6 4.68 -8.95 0.36
N ALA A 7 3.44 -8.94 -0.13
CA ALA A 7 2.37 -9.79 0.41
C ALA A 7 2.68 -11.29 0.24
N PHE A 8 3.18 -11.69 -0.93
CA PHE A 8 3.58 -13.08 -1.19
C PHE A 8 4.72 -13.54 -0.29
N ILE A 9 5.83 -12.80 -0.25
CA ILE A 9 7.03 -13.16 0.52
C ILE A 9 6.72 -13.15 2.02
N MET A 10 6.03 -12.12 2.53
CA MET A 10 5.64 -12.06 3.94
C MET A 10 4.73 -13.22 4.33
N GLY A 11 3.70 -13.50 3.52
CA GLY A 11 2.79 -14.62 3.78
C GLY A 11 3.52 -15.97 3.80
N PHE A 12 4.46 -16.19 2.88
CA PHE A 12 5.28 -17.41 2.86
C PHE A 12 6.19 -17.52 4.10
N ILE A 13 6.94 -16.46 4.41
CA ILE A 13 7.89 -16.46 5.53
C ILE A 13 7.16 -16.62 6.86
N THR A 14 6.05 -15.91 7.09
CA THR A 14 5.32 -15.99 8.36
C THR A 14 4.48 -17.24 8.49
N ALA A 15 4.10 -17.91 7.39
CA ALA A 15 3.49 -19.24 7.46
C ALA A 15 4.48 -20.29 7.98
N VAL A 16 5.78 -20.17 7.65
CA VAL A 16 6.82 -21.13 8.06
C VAL A 16 7.43 -20.77 9.42
N LEU A 17 7.69 -19.48 9.66
CA LEU A 17 8.44 -19.00 10.83
C LEU A 17 7.59 -18.23 11.85
N GLY A 18 6.31 -18.01 11.58
CA GLY A 18 5.43 -17.20 12.43
C GLY A 18 5.10 -17.85 13.77
N GLY A 19 5.00 -17.03 14.81
CA GLY A 19 4.74 -17.51 16.19
C GLY A 19 3.26 -17.78 16.51
N ARG A 20 2.31 -17.37 15.66
CA ARG A 20 0.87 -17.52 15.91
C ARG A 20 0.15 -18.13 14.71
N PRO A 21 -0.29 -19.39 14.80
CA PRO A 21 -1.07 -20.04 13.75
C PRO A 21 -2.35 -19.26 13.41
N GLY A 22 -2.66 -19.15 12.12
CA GLY A 22 -3.84 -18.46 11.59
C GLY A 22 -3.70 -16.93 11.48
N MET A 23 -2.55 -16.35 11.83
CA MET A 23 -2.27 -14.93 11.60
C MET A 23 -1.78 -14.70 10.17
N ILE A 24 -2.47 -13.84 9.43
CA ILE A 24 -2.07 -13.43 8.07
C ILE A 24 -1.18 -12.18 8.19
N SER A 25 0.03 -12.24 7.63
CA SER A 25 0.93 -11.09 7.51
C SER A 25 1.08 -10.70 6.05
N GLY A 26 1.07 -9.40 5.77
CA GLY A 26 1.17 -8.88 4.41
C GLY A 26 1.39 -7.37 4.39
N ALA A 27 1.31 -6.77 3.20
CA ALA A 27 1.44 -5.33 3.04
C ALA A 27 0.21 -4.60 3.60
N THR A 28 0.36 -3.89 4.72
CA THR A 28 -0.71 -3.08 5.32
C THR A 28 -0.60 -1.61 4.89
N GLY A 29 -1.72 -0.89 4.93
CA GLY A 29 -1.72 0.56 4.68
C GLY A 29 -0.86 1.33 5.68
N ALA A 30 -0.72 0.83 6.91
CA ALA A 30 0.09 1.44 7.96
C ALA A 30 1.57 1.51 7.59
N MET A 31 2.10 0.43 7.02
CA MET A 31 3.47 0.43 6.51
C MET A 31 3.58 1.37 5.31
N ALA A 32 2.62 1.33 4.37
CA ALA A 32 2.67 2.13 3.15
C ALA A 32 2.77 3.64 3.44
N VAL A 33 1.97 4.16 4.38
CA VAL A 33 1.93 5.59 4.72
C VAL A 33 3.28 6.09 5.24
N VAL A 34 3.98 5.31 6.06
CA VAL A 34 5.31 5.66 6.59
C VAL A 34 6.37 5.69 5.49
N MET A 35 6.19 4.86 4.46
CA MET A 35 7.15 4.67 3.37
C MET A 35 7.02 5.74 2.28
N VAL A 36 5.86 6.40 2.15
CA VAL A 36 5.60 7.38 1.08
C VAL A 36 6.60 8.54 1.11
N SER A 37 6.89 9.12 2.27
CA SER A 37 7.82 10.26 2.36
C SER A 37 9.26 9.85 2.06
N LEU A 38 9.70 8.67 2.54
CA LEU A 38 11.03 8.15 2.26
C LEU A 38 11.24 7.93 0.76
N VAL A 39 10.26 7.33 0.08
CA VAL A 39 10.33 7.10 -1.37
C VAL A 39 10.29 8.41 -2.14
N ALA A 40 9.48 9.38 -1.71
CA ALA A 40 9.37 10.68 -2.37
C ALA A 40 10.68 11.49 -2.30
N GLU A 41 11.40 11.42 -1.18
CA GLU A 41 12.61 12.21 -0.96
C GLU A 41 13.91 11.51 -1.38
N HIS A 42 14.01 10.19 -1.15
CA HIS A 42 15.27 9.44 -1.30
C HIS A 42 15.18 8.29 -2.32
N GLY A 43 13.98 8.00 -2.82
CA GLY A 43 13.74 6.95 -3.80
C GLY A 43 13.51 5.56 -3.21
N ILE A 44 13.18 4.62 -4.10
CA ILE A 44 12.74 3.27 -3.70
C ILE A 44 13.87 2.37 -3.19
N GLN A 45 15.13 2.68 -3.49
CA GLN A 45 16.27 1.90 -2.99
C GLN A 45 16.46 2.08 -1.47
N TYR A 46 16.26 3.32 -0.97
CA TYR A 46 16.27 3.61 0.47
C TYR A 46 15.13 2.90 1.20
N LEU A 47 13.98 2.73 0.55
CA LEU A 47 12.88 1.94 1.08
C LEU A 47 13.29 0.49 1.34
N PHE A 48 13.92 -0.17 0.37
CA PHE A 48 14.35 -1.56 0.53
C PHE A 48 15.40 -1.71 1.65
N ALA A 49 16.33 -0.76 1.74
CA ALA A 49 17.29 -0.72 2.85
C ALA A 49 16.60 -0.54 4.21
N ALA A 50 15.62 0.36 4.31
CA ALA A 50 14.85 0.60 5.54
C ALA A 50 14.03 -0.63 5.96
N VAL A 51 13.38 -1.31 5.01
CA VAL A 51 12.61 -2.54 5.29
C VAL A 51 13.53 -3.66 5.77
N MET A 52 14.71 -3.81 5.16
CA MET A 52 15.71 -4.80 5.60
C MET A 52 16.19 -4.50 7.03
N LEU A 53 16.52 -3.24 7.33
CA LEU A 53 16.91 -2.84 8.68
C LEU A 53 15.76 -3.03 9.69
N ALA A 54 14.52 -2.71 9.32
CA ALA A 54 13.35 -2.96 10.15
C ALA A 54 13.19 -4.45 10.50
N GLY A 55 13.40 -5.35 9.53
CA GLY A 55 13.39 -6.80 9.78
C GLY A 55 14.48 -7.24 10.75
N VAL A 56 15.69 -6.69 10.64
CA VAL A 56 16.77 -6.93 11.62
C VAL A 56 16.36 -6.46 13.03
N LEU A 57 15.77 -5.26 13.14
CA LEU A 57 15.28 -4.72 14.41
C LEU A 57 14.16 -5.59 15.01
N GLN A 58 13.24 -6.09 14.20
CA GLN A 58 12.17 -6.99 14.64
C GLN A 58 12.72 -8.33 15.14
N ILE A 59 13.71 -8.91 14.44
CA ILE A 59 14.39 -10.13 14.89
C ILE A 59 15.08 -9.89 16.24
N LEU A 60 15.82 -8.78 16.39
CA LEU A 60 16.45 -8.41 17.65
C LEU A 60 15.42 -8.23 18.77
N ALA A 61 14.30 -7.55 18.49
CA ALA A 61 13.21 -7.38 19.45
C ALA A 61 12.60 -8.73 19.87
N GLY A 62 12.49 -9.70 18.94
CA GLY A 62 12.08 -11.07 19.22
C GLY A 62 13.07 -11.81 20.13
N VAL A 63 14.37 -11.75 19.81
CA VAL A 63 15.46 -12.38 20.58
C VAL A 63 15.51 -11.83 22.02
N PHE A 64 15.41 -10.50 22.17
CA PHE A 64 15.39 -9.83 23.47
C PHE A 64 14.03 -9.87 24.19
N LYS A 65 13.01 -10.54 23.60
CA LYS A 65 11.66 -10.68 24.16
C LYS A 65 11.00 -9.32 24.48
N LEU A 66 11.24 -8.33 23.63
CA LEU A 66 10.71 -6.96 23.80
C LEU A 66 9.21 -6.85 23.45
N GLY A 67 8.62 -7.88 22.84
CA GLY A 67 7.19 -7.87 22.46
C GLY A 67 6.22 -7.62 23.61
N LYS A 68 6.59 -7.89 24.87
CA LYS A 68 5.76 -7.57 26.05
C LYS A 68 5.57 -6.06 26.27
N PHE A 69 6.51 -5.24 25.81
CA PHE A 69 6.49 -3.78 25.99
C PHE A 69 5.49 -3.08 25.08
N ILE A 70 4.97 -3.76 24.03
CA ILE A 70 3.89 -3.19 23.20
C ILE A 70 2.65 -2.84 24.03
N ARG A 71 2.45 -3.53 25.17
CA ARG A 71 1.36 -3.25 26.13
C ARG A 71 1.50 -1.90 26.84
N MET A 72 2.69 -1.28 26.82
CA MET A 72 2.93 0.03 27.41
C MET A 72 2.58 1.18 26.46
N VAL A 73 2.30 0.89 25.18
CA VAL A 73 1.90 1.93 24.22
C VAL A 73 0.54 2.50 24.64
N PRO A 74 0.44 3.82 24.91
CA PRO A 74 -0.80 4.40 25.35
C PRO A 74 -1.90 4.25 24.30
N HIS A 75 -3.11 3.90 24.73
CA HIS A 75 -4.27 3.80 23.85
C HIS A 75 -4.54 5.07 23.02
N PRO A 76 -4.38 6.30 23.56
CA PRO A 76 -4.53 7.53 22.76
C PRO A 76 -3.60 7.60 21.55
N VAL A 77 -2.37 7.06 21.65
CA VAL A 77 -1.40 7.06 20.55
C VAL A 77 -1.85 6.11 19.44
N MET A 78 -2.36 4.92 19.81
CA MET A 78 -2.89 3.95 18.84
C MET A 78 -4.09 4.51 18.08
N ILE A 79 -5.04 5.16 18.78
CA ILE A 79 -6.22 5.77 18.14
C ILE A 79 -5.81 6.95 17.26
N GLY A 80 -4.89 7.80 17.73
CA GLY A 80 -4.34 8.91 16.94
C GLY A 80 -3.68 8.41 15.65
N PHE A 81 -2.88 7.35 15.74
CA PHE A 81 -2.24 6.72 14.58
C PHE A 81 -3.25 6.16 13.58
N VAL A 82 -4.24 5.38 14.03
CA VAL A 82 -5.26 4.79 13.15
C VAL A 82 -6.15 5.85 12.49
N ASN A 83 -6.50 6.92 13.22
CA ASN A 83 -7.26 8.04 12.64
C ASN A 83 -6.43 8.82 11.61
N GLY A 84 -5.16 9.10 11.93
CA GLY A 84 -4.23 9.73 10.99
C GLY A 84 -4.07 8.90 9.72
N LEU A 85 -3.89 7.59 9.85
CA LEU A 85 -3.86 6.64 8.75
C LEU A 85 -5.13 6.74 7.88
N ALA A 86 -6.31 6.71 8.49
CA ALA A 86 -7.57 6.79 7.76
C ALA A 86 -7.67 8.07 6.92
N ILE A 87 -7.26 9.21 7.49
CA ILE A 87 -7.21 10.50 6.81
C ILE A 87 -6.22 10.45 5.64
N VAL A 88 -5.01 9.93 5.84
CA VAL A 88 -4.00 9.84 4.77
C VAL A 88 -4.48 8.95 3.62
N ILE A 89 -5.08 7.80 3.94
CA ILE A 89 -5.65 6.91 2.91
C ILE A 89 -6.76 7.64 2.13
N PHE A 90 -7.65 8.36 2.83
CA PHE A 90 -8.71 9.13 2.20
C PHE A 90 -8.16 10.24 1.28
N LEU A 91 -7.18 11.02 1.76
CA LEU A 91 -6.52 12.05 0.95
C LEU A 91 -5.80 11.46 -0.26
N ALA A 92 -5.17 10.28 -0.12
CA ALA A 92 -4.54 9.59 -1.23
C ALA A 92 -5.55 9.15 -2.30
N GLN A 93 -6.78 8.78 -1.91
CA GLN A 93 -7.87 8.49 -2.87
C GLN A 93 -8.32 9.75 -3.63
N LEU A 94 -8.35 10.92 -2.99
CA LEU A 94 -8.65 12.18 -3.69
C LEU A 94 -7.64 12.49 -4.79
N GLY A 95 -6.39 12.07 -4.64
CA GLY A 95 -5.36 12.14 -5.68
C GLY A 95 -5.73 11.39 -6.97
N GLN A 96 -6.59 10.38 -6.89
CA GLN A 96 -7.06 9.65 -8.07
C GLN A 96 -8.00 10.47 -8.96
N PHE A 97 -8.58 11.55 -8.43
CA PHE A 97 -9.38 12.52 -9.19
C PHE A 97 -8.53 13.56 -9.93
N LYS A 98 -7.20 13.42 -9.91
CA LYS A 98 -6.30 14.25 -10.71
C LYS A 98 -5.86 13.51 -11.96
N VAL A 99 -5.90 14.19 -13.11
CA VAL A 99 -5.52 13.68 -14.42
C VAL A 99 -4.36 14.52 -14.95
N PRO A 100 -3.34 13.90 -15.59
CA PRO A 100 -2.27 14.66 -16.23
C PRO A 100 -2.84 15.47 -17.41
N ASP A 101 -2.50 16.75 -17.45
CA ASP A 101 -2.77 17.63 -18.59
C ASP A 101 -1.78 17.35 -19.74
N ALA A 102 -1.98 17.98 -20.90
CA ALA A 102 -1.07 17.90 -22.04
C ALA A 102 0.38 18.35 -21.70
N SER A 103 0.53 19.14 -20.64
CA SER A 103 1.80 19.59 -20.07
C SER A 103 2.41 18.61 -19.04
N GLY A 104 1.74 17.51 -18.72
CA GLY A 104 2.12 16.56 -17.67
C GLY A 104 1.77 17.01 -16.24
N ALA A 105 1.22 18.22 -16.06
CA ALA A 105 0.78 18.73 -14.76
C ALA A 105 -0.52 18.05 -14.31
N LEU A 106 -0.63 17.71 -13.02
CA LEU A 106 -1.83 17.07 -12.46
C LEU A 106 -2.93 18.11 -12.21
N GLN A 107 -3.99 18.07 -13.02
CA GLN A 107 -5.20 18.90 -12.86
C GLN A 107 -6.37 18.08 -12.33
N TRP A 108 -7.31 18.73 -11.63
CA TRP A 108 -8.53 18.07 -11.17
C TRP A 108 -9.41 17.66 -12.36
N MET A 109 -9.99 16.45 -12.30
CA MET A 109 -10.97 15.97 -13.27
C MET A 109 -12.17 16.91 -13.34
N GLN A 110 -12.63 17.19 -14.56
CA GLN A 110 -13.80 18.02 -14.83
C GLN A 110 -14.66 17.37 -15.91
N GLY A 111 -15.94 17.75 -15.97
CA GLY A 111 -16.86 17.29 -17.02
C GLY A 111 -17.24 15.81 -16.90
N THR A 112 -17.46 15.17 -18.05
CA THR A 112 -17.93 13.79 -18.16
C THR A 112 -17.07 12.76 -17.40
N PRO A 113 -15.71 12.80 -17.47
CA PRO A 113 -14.86 11.87 -16.72
C PRO A 113 -15.07 11.91 -15.20
N LEU A 114 -15.33 13.10 -14.64
CA LEU A 114 -15.60 13.26 -13.20
C LEU A 114 -16.90 12.56 -12.81
N PHE A 115 -17.98 12.76 -13.57
CA PHE A 115 -19.28 12.12 -13.28
C PHE A 115 -19.23 10.61 -13.43
N ILE A 116 -18.50 10.10 -14.42
CA ILE A 116 -18.27 8.66 -14.57
C ILE A 116 -17.52 8.11 -13.34
N MET A 117 -16.41 8.74 -12.95
CA MET A 117 -15.64 8.32 -11.78
C MET A 117 -16.48 8.33 -10.50
N LEU A 118 -17.24 9.40 -10.25
CA LEU A 118 -18.13 9.49 -9.10
C LEU A 118 -19.22 8.41 -9.13
N GLY A 119 -19.78 8.12 -10.31
CA GLY A 119 -20.76 7.04 -10.50
C GLY A 119 -20.17 5.67 -10.16
N LEU A 120 -18.95 5.37 -10.63
CA LEU A 120 -18.25 4.12 -10.32
C LEU A 120 -17.89 4.00 -8.83
N VAL A 121 -17.46 5.10 -8.20
CA VAL A 121 -17.18 5.14 -6.76
C VAL A 121 -18.47 4.90 -5.97
N ALA A 122 -19.55 5.59 -6.31
CA ALA A 122 -20.85 5.41 -5.66
C ALA A 122 -21.36 3.96 -5.82
N LEU A 123 -21.23 3.37 -7.02
CA LEU A 123 -21.56 1.98 -7.28
C LEU A 123 -20.72 1.02 -6.41
N THR A 124 -19.42 1.27 -6.31
CA THR A 124 -18.50 0.48 -5.47
C THR A 124 -18.93 0.54 -4.00
N MET A 125 -19.21 1.74 -3.49
CA MET A 125 -19.68 1.92 -2.11
C MET A 125 -21.04 1.26 -1.88
N PHE A 126 -21.94 1.34 -2.87
CA PHE A 126 -23.25 0.69 -2.84
C PHE A 126 -23.11 -0.85 -2.72
N ILE A 127 -22.28 -1.47 -3.56
CA ILE A 127 -22.03 -2.92 -3.49
C ILE A 127 -21.43 -3.30 -2.14
N ILE A 128 -20.42 -2.57 -1.67
CA ILE A 128 -19.74 -2.86 -0.39
C ILE A 128 -20.72 -2.77 0.79
N HIS A 129 -21.64 -1.81 0.79
CA HIS A 129 -22.58 -1.58 1.89
C HIS A 129 -23.79 -2.51 1.88
N PHE A 130 -24.39 -2.78 0.71
CA PHE A 130 -25.65 -3.50 0.60
C PHE A 130 -25.48 -4.99 0.33
N LEU A 131 -24.45 -5.42 -0.39
CA LEU A 131 -24.26 -6.83 -0.73
C LEU A 131 -24.11 -7.73 0.52
N PRO A 132 -23.35 -7.36 1.57
CA PRO A 132 -23.24 -8.17 2.80
C PRO A 132 -24.58 -8.37 3.53
N LYS A 133 -25.57 -7.50 3.28
CA LYS A 133 -26.92 -7.61 3.85
C LYS A 133 -27.76 -8.64 3.10
N LEU A 134 -27.41 -8.96 1.85
CA LEU A 134 -28.09 -9.96 1.03
C LEU A 134 -27.41 -11.32 1.10
N THR A 135 -26.07 -11.36 1.05
CA THR A 135 -25.28 -12.59 1.11
C THR A 135 -23.96 -12.38 1.85
N LYS A 136 -23.54 -13.40 2.60
CA LYS A 136 -22.26 -13.43 3.33
C LYS A 136 -21.26 -14.43 2.76
N ALA A 137 -21.62 -15.14 1.69
CA ALA A 137 -20.79 -16.21 1.13
C ALA A 137 -19.53 -15.67 0.42
N VAL A 138 -19.58 -14.45 -0.11
CA VAL A 138 -18.49 -13.86 -0.89
C VAL A 138 -18.13 -12.48 -0.32
N PRO A 139 -16.84 -12.11 -0.22
CA PRO A 139 -16.42 -10.77 0.18
C PRO A 139 -16.98 -9.69 -0.75
N SER A 140 -17.64 -8.66 -0.19
CA SER A 140 -18.26 -7.61 -0.99
C SER A 140 -17.27 -6.79 -1.81
N SER A 141 -16.05 -6.57 -1.28
CA SER A 141 -14.97 -5.91 -2.01
C SER A 141 -14.58 -6.66 -3.28
N LEU A 142 -14.56 -8.00 -3.25
CA LEU A 142 -14.25 -8.81 -4.43
C LEU A 142 -15.32 -8.66 -5.51
N VAL A 143 -16.59 -8.72 -5.10
CA VAL A 143 -17.72 -8.53 -6.02
C VAL A 143 -17.71 -7.14 -6.63
N ALA A 144 -17.41 -6.11 -5.83
CA ALA A 144 -17.31 -4.73 -6.31
C ALA A 144 -16.22 -4.58 -7.38
N ILE A 145 -15.02 -5.12 -7.15
CA ILE A 145 -13.92 -5.11 -8.13
C ILE A 145 -14.36 -5.77 -9.44
N ILE A 146 -14.86 -7.01 -9.38
CA ILE A 146 -15.26 -7.77 -10.57
C ILE A 146 -16.35 -7.03 -11.35
N THR A 147 -17.37 -6.52 -10.64
CA THR A 147 -18.51 -5.85 -11.26
C THR A 147 -18.08 -4.57 -11.96
N VAL A 148 -17.31 -3.71 -11.29
CA VAL A 148 -16.85 -2.43 -11.85
C VAL A 148 -15.91 -2.66 -13.02
N THR A 149 -14.97 -3.61 -12.91
CA THR A 149 -14.06 -3.96 -14.02
C THR A 149 -14.83 -4.47 -15.24
N ALA A 150 -15.80 -5.37 -15.04
CA ALA A 150 -16.63 -5.88 -16.12
C ALA A 150 -17.46 -4.77 -16.79
N LEU A 151 -18.02 -3.86 -16.00
CA LEU A 151 -18.81 -2.73 -16.48
C LEU A 151 -17.97 -1.76 -17.30
N VAL A 152 -16.81 -1.35 -16.79
CA VAL A 152 -15.88 -0.44 -17.49
C VAL A 152 -15.45 -1.03 -18.82
N HIS A 153 -15.05 -2.31 -18.85
CA HIS A 153 -14.60 -2.96 -20.08
C HIS A 153 -15.74 -3.23 -21.06
N GLY A 154 -16.90 -3.68 -20.58
CA GLY A 154 -18.06 -4.02 -21.41
C GLY A 154 -18.73 -2.80 -22.03
N LEU A 155 -18.72 -1.65 -21.35
CA LEU A 155 -19.29 -0.39 -21.86
C LEU A 155 -18.24 0.51 -22.53
N GLY A 156 -16.97 0.11 -22.54
CA GLY A 156 -15.88 0.91 -23.10
C GLY A 156 -15.73 2.28 -22.43
N LEU A 157 -15.93 2.36 -21.10
CA LEU A 157 -15.84 3.63 -20.39
C LEU A 157 -14.38 4.09 -20.30
N ASP A 158 -14.10 5.25 -20.87
CA ASP A 158 -12.80 5.92 -20.76
C ASP A 158 -12.54 6.34 -19.31
N THR A 159 -11.86 5.47 -18.58
CA THR A 159 -11.53 5.63 -17.17
C THR A 159 -10.08 5.25 -16.94
N ARG A 160 -9.49 5.86 -15.91
CA ARG A 160 -8.10 5.58 -15.55
C ARG A 160 -8.01 4.20 -14.93
N THR A 161 -7.26 3.31 -15.57
CA THR A 161 -7.05 1.95 -15.06
C THR A 161 -5.87 1.90 -14.09
N VAL A 162 -5.74 0.78 -13.37
CA VAL A 162 -4.60 0.55 -12.47
C VAL A 162 -3.28 0.58 -13.23
N ILE A 163 -3.25 0.10 -14.48
CA ILE A 163 -2.03 0.13 -15.31
C ILE A 163 -1.67 1.57 -15.70
N ASP A 164 -2.66 2.41 -16.03
CA ASP A 164 -2.42 3.82 -16.35
C ASP A 164 -1.87 4.56 -15.13
N PHE A 165 -2.43 4.30 -13.94
CA PHE A 165 -1.92 4.87 -12.70
C PHE A 165 -0.45 4.52 -12.47
N VAL A 166 -0.08 3.23 -12.61
CA VAL A 166 1.31 2.79 -12.45
C VAL A 166 2.23 3.47 -13.46
N ARG A 167 1.85 3.54 -14.74
CA ARG A 167 2.63 4.23 -15.79
C ARG A 167 2.84 5.71 -15.47
N THR A 168 1.80 6.39 -15.00
CA THR A 168 1.90 7.82 -14.68
C THR A 168 2.81 8.07 -13.47
N MET A 169 2.71 7.24 -12.43
CA MET A 169 3.48 7.40 -11.19
C MET A 169 4.94 6.98 -11.35
N SER A 170 5.23 5.97 -12.18
CA SER A 170 6.58 5.51 -12.44
C SER A 170 7.31 6.35 -13.49
N GLY A 171 6.59 7.16 -14.29
CA GLY A 171 7.16 7.88 -15.43
C GLY A 171 7.61 6.96 -16.57
N ASP A 172 7.20 5.68 -16.53
CA ASP A 172 7.56 4.65 -17.49
C ASP A 172 6.30 4.18 -18.24
N ALA A 173 6.23 4.51 -19.53
CA ALA A 173 5.12 4.15 -20.41
C ALA A 173 4.99 2.63 -20.60
N ASN A 174 6.09 1.88 -20.42
CA ASN A 174 6.14 0.43 -20.57
C ASN A 174 5.97 -0.31 -19.24
N ALA A 175 5.66 0.38 -18.14
CA ALA A 175 5.41 -0.27 -16.87
C ALA A 175 4.30 -1.33 -17.03
N THR A 176 4.57 -2.55 -16.54
CA THR A 176 3.63 -3.68 -16.59
C THR A 176 3.32 -4.20 -15.18
N LEU A 177 2.17 -4.87 -15.07
CA LEU A 177 1.77 -5.63 -13.88
C LEU A 177 2.09 -7.13 -14.01
N ALA A 178 2.81 -7.54 -15.06
CA ALA A 178 3.16 -8.93 -15.28
C ALA A 178 4.09 -9.40 -14.15
N GLY A 179 3.66 -10.44 -13.43
CA GLY A 179 4.43 -11.03 -12.34
C GLY A 179 5.54 -11.91 -12.86
N SER A 180 6.76 -11.66 -12.40
CA SER A 180 7.86 -12.62 -12.41
C SER A 180 8.07 -13.17 -11.00
N LEU A 181 8.80 -14.27 -10.87
CA LEU A 181 9.28 -14.69 -9.55
C LEU A 181 10.24 -13.61 -9.01
N PRO A 182 10.15 -13.25 -7.72
CA PRO A 182 11.04 -12.27 -7.14
C PRO A 182 12.48 -12.80 -7.17
N SER A 183 13.37 -12.06 -7.83
CA SER A 183 14.81 -12.34 -7.80
C SER A 183 15.45 -11.74 -6.56
N PHE A 184 16.49 -12.38 -6.06
CA PHE A 184 17.30 -11.80 -4.99
C PHE A 184 18.01 -10.55 -5.51
N ALA A 185 17.81 -9.42 -4.83
CA ALA A 185 18.47 -8.16 -5.12
C ALA A 185 18.84 -7.48 -3.81
N LEU A 186 20.05 -6.92 -3.75
CA LEU A 186 20.46 -6.07 -2.64
C LEU A 186 20.12 -4.61 -2.96
N PRO A 187 19.71 -3.81 -1.97
CA PRO A 187 19.46 -2.38 -2.18
C PRO A 187 20.72 -1.68 -2.71
N GLU A 188 20.58 -0.95 -3.81
CA GLU A 188 21.66 -0.17 -4.43
C GLU A 188 21.86 1.18 -3.72
N VAL A 189 22.10 1.14 -2.40
CA VAL A 189 22.39 2.33 -1.58
C VAL A 189 23.80 2.25 -1.00
N GLY A 190 24.41 3.42 -0.76
CA GLY A 190 25.72 3.48 -0.12
C GLY A 190 25.68 2.90 1.29
N PHE A 191 26.56 1.95 1.61
CA PHE A 191 26.72 1.45 2.97
C PHE A 191 27.54 2.42 3.82
N ASN A 192 26.96 3.60 4.08
CA ASN A 192 27.60 4.68 4.84
C ASN A 192 26.73 5.14 6.02
N LEU A 193 27.34 5.91 6.92
CA LEU A 193 26.67 6.42 8.13
C LEU A 193 25.52 7.40 7.78
N GLU A 194 25.63 8.08 6.64
CA GLU A 194 24.60 8.98 6.13
C GLU A 194 23.32 8.23 5.77
N THR A 195 23.43 7.15 4.98
CA THR A 195 22.30 6.28 4.62
C THR A 195 21.68 5.70 5.88
N LEU A 196 22.50 5.24 6.84
CA LEU A 196 22.00 4.75 8.13
C LEU A 196 21.20 5.84 8.87
N ARG A 197 21.71 7.07 8.93
CA ARG A 197 21.03 8.20 9.58
C ARG A 197 19.69 8.54 8.92
N ILE A 198 19.60 8.37 7.60
CA ILE A 198 18.37 8.57 6.83
C ILE A 198 17.37 7.44 7.10
N ILE A 199 17.77 6.17 6.98
CA ILE A 199 16.83 5.04 7.06
C ILE A 199 16.47 4.64 8.49
N LEU A 200 17.30 4.94 9.49
CA LEU A 200 17.11 4.48 10.87
C LEU A 200 15.77 4.94 11.48
N PRO A 201 15.35 6.23 11.39
CA PRO A 201 14.06 6.66 11.93
C PRO A 201 12.88 5.94 11.29
N TYR A 202 12.91 5.78 9.96
CA TYR A 202 11.89 5.05 9.23
C TYR A 202 11.86 3.57 9.61
N SER A 203 13.02 2.94 9.73
CA SER A 203 13.15 1.52 10.08
C SER A 203 12.64 1.24 11.50
N LEU A 204 12.88 2.15 12.45
CA LEU A 204 12.35 2.06 13.81
C LEU A 204 10.82 2.14 13.83
N ILE A 205 10.24 3.08 13.08
CA ILE A 205 8.77 3.21 12.97
C ILE A 205 8.19 1.95 12.31
N LEU A 206 8.78 1.50 11.21
CA LEU A 206 8.36 0.28 10.50
C LEU A 206 8.46 -0.96 11.40
N ALA A 207 9.52 -1.10 12.19
CA ALA A 207 9.70 -2.21 13.12
C ALA A 207 8.74 -2.16 14.33
N ALA A 208 8.31 -0.97 14.74
CA ALA A 208 7.38 -0.80 15.85
C ALA A 208 5.91 -1.02 15.45
N VAL A 209 5.56 -0.66 14.20
CA VAL A 209 4.20 -0.77 13.67
C VAL A 209 3.94 -2.14 13.01
N GLY A 210 4.93 -2.70 12.32
CA GLY A 210 4.86 -3.99 11.62
C GLY A 210 5.10 -5.16 12.56
#